data_AF-A0A6L7PW40-F1
#
_entry.id   AF-A0A6L7PW40-F1
#
_cell.length_a   1.000
_cell.length_b   1.000
_cell.length_c   1.000
_cell.angle_alpha   90.00
_cell.angle_beta   90.00
_cell.angle_gamma   90.00
#
_symmetry.space_group_name_H-M   'P 1'
#
loop_
_entity.id
_entity.type
_entity.pdbx_description
1 polymer ?
#
loop_
_entity_poly.entity_id
_entity_poly.type
_entity_poly.pdbx_seq_one_letter_code
_entity_poly.pdbx_strand_id
1 'polypeptide(L)'
;MAQASEKGWGATVQILKAVADQRGWEHSRFRHHLIMVSRLRAETGDGEIRRLFRVACELHENFYENTMPAFEVAESLDDIEVMVGKLLPLLNQA
;
A
#
# COMPACT_ATOMS: atom_id res chain seq x y z
N MET A 1 -1.25 6.62 -18.03
CA MET A 1 -1.87 6.36 -16.71
C MET A 1 -1.25 5.13 -16.04
N ALA A 2 -0.96 4.04 -16.76
CA ALA A 2 -0.21 2.87 -16.24
C ALA A 2 1.02 3.22 -15.35
N GLN A 3 1.90 4.12 -15.79
CA GLN A 3 3.08 4.51 -15.01
C GLN A 3 2.74 5.25 -13.70
N ALA A 4 1.61 5.97 -13.65
CA ALA A 4 1.16 6.59 -12.41
C ALA A 4 0.64 5.51 -11.44
N SER A 5 -0.07 4.51 -11.95
CA SER A 5 -0.53 3.37 -11.16
C SER A 5 0.63 2.57 -10.56
N GLU A 6 1.69 2.30 -11.33
CA GLU A 6 2.89 1.63 -10.80
C GLU A 6 3.60 2.45 -9.71
N LYS A 7 3.59 3.78 -9.82
CA LYS A 7 4.12 4.64 -8.75
C LYS A 7 3.29 4.55 -7.47
N GLY A 8 1.96 4.51 -7.58
CA GLY A 8 1.06 4.33 -6.43
C GLY A 8 1.27 2.98 -5.73
N TRP A 9 1.37 1.91 -6.52
CA TRP A 9 1.74 0.58 -6.02
C TRP A 9 3.11 0.59 -5.33
N GLY A 10 4.12 1.17 -6.00
CA GLY A 10 5.47 1.29 -5.47
C GLY A 10 5.53 2.03 -4.14
N ALA A 11 4.83 3.16 -4.00
CA ALA A 11 4.75 3.92 -2.76
C ALA A 11 4.19 3.08 -1.60
N THR A 12 3.10 2.36 -1.85
CA THR A 12 2.49 1.43 -0.89
C THR A 12 3.46 0.33 -0.45
N VAL A 13 4.16 -0.29 -1.40
CA VAL A 13 5.13 -1.36 -1.08
C VAL A 13 6.31 -0.81 -0.29
N GLN A 14 6.83 0.37 -0.62
CA GLN A 14 7.97 0.97 0.06
C GLN A 14 7.64 1.31 1.52
N ILE A 15 6.49 1.92 1.80
CA ILE A 15 6.12 2.23 3.19
C ILE A 15 5.89 0.94 4.01
N LEU A 16 5.30 -0.10 3.42
CA LEU A 16 5.16 -1.40 4.09
C LEU A 16 6.52 -2.03 4.41
N LYS A 17 7.49 -1.95 3.49
CA LYS A 17 8.85 -2.45 3.72
C LYS A 17 9.55 -1.66 4.82
N ALA A 18 9.45 -0.34 4.83
CA ALA A 18 10.03 0.50 5.88
C ALA A 18 9.47 0.13 7.28
N VAL A 19 8.15 -0.07 7.39
CA VAL A 19 7.51 -0.53 8.63
C VAL A 19 7.99 -1.94 9.00
N ALA A 20 8.19 -2.82 8.03
CA ALA A 20 8.70 -4.16 8.24
C ALA A 20 10.14 -4.15 8.78
N ASP A 21 11.02 -3.34 8.18
CA ASP A 21 12.42 -3.21 8.57
C ASP A 21 12.54 -2.75 10.02
N GLN A 22 11.78 -1.74 10.42
CA GLN A 22 11.77 -1.26 11.80
C GLN A 22 11.27 -2.31 12.80
N ARG A 23 10.37 -3.19 12.36
CA ARG A 23 9.75 -4.22 13.21
C ARG A 23 10.42 -5.58 13.10
N GLY A 24 11.49 -5.69 12.31
CA GLY A 24 12.19 -6.95 12.05
C GLY A 24 11.33 -8.01 11.35
N TRP A 25 10.37 -7.59 10.51
CA TRP A 25 9.49 -8.50 9.78
C TRP A 25 10.06 -8.85 8.40
N GLU A 26 9.92 -10.11 7.98
CA GLU A 26 10.34 -10.52 6.64
C GLU A 26 9.45 -9.85 5.56
N HIS A 27 10.06 -9.26 4.53
CA HIS A 27 9.35 -8.54 3.45
C HIS A 27 9.90 -8.83 2.04
N SER A 28 10.66 -9.92 1.88
CA SER A 28 11.35 -10.31 0.63
C SER A 28 10.44 -10.82 -0.50
N ARG A 29 9.17 -11.18 -0.19
CA ARG A 29 8.23 -11.82 -1.12
C ARG A 29 6.88 -11.12 -1.07
N PHE A 30 6.14 -11.17 -2.17
CA PHE A 30 4.80 -10.57 -2.25
C PHE A 30 3.86 -11.01 -1.12
N ARG A 31 3.87 -12.31 -0.77
CA ARG A 31 3.05 -12.86 0.32
C ARG A 31 3.26 -12.13 1.65
N HIS A 32 4.44 -11.55 1.87
CA HIS A 32 4.73 -10.81 3.09
C HIS A 32 3.94 -9.51 3.15
N HIS A 33 3.66 -8.83 2.03
CA HIS A 33 2.81 -7.62 2.01
C HIS A 33 1.41 -7.92 2.55
N LEU A 34 0.82 -9.05 2.16
CA LEU A 34 -0.49 -9.48 2.67
C LEU A 34 -0.47 -9.79 4.17
N ILE A 35 0.59 -10.43 4.65
CA ILE A 35 0.77 -10.74 6.08
C ILE A 35 0.94 -9.43 6.86
N MET A 36 1.75 -8.50 6.36
CA MET A 36 1.99 -7.20 7.00
C MET A 36 0.71 -6.40 7.13
N VAL A 37 -0.08 -6.27 6.06
CA VAL A 37 -1.38 -5.59 6.10
C VAL A 37 -2.33 -6.23 7.12
N SER A 38 -2.34 -7.56 7.22
CA SER A 38 -3.15 -8.27 8.21
C SER A 38 -2.69 -8.00 9.65
N ARG A 39 -1.38 -7.98 9.90
CA ARG A 39 -0.80 -7.64 11.21
C ARG A 39 -1.09 -6.19 11.59
N LEU A 40 -0.84 -5.25 10.68
CA LEU A 40 -1.09 -3.82 10.89
C LEU A 40 -2.56 -3.55 11.21
N ARG A 41 -3.49 -4.18 10.48
CA ARG A 41 -4.92 -4.13 10.80
C ARG A 41 -5.22 -4.67 12.20
N ALA A 42 -4.61 -5.81 12.58
CA ALA A 42 -4.86 -6.41 13.88
C ALA A 42 -4.34 -5.54 15.04
N GLU A 43 -3.19 -4.90 14.86
CA GLU A 43 -2.56 -4.05 15.88
C GLU A 43 -3.22 -2.68 16.01
N THR A 44 -3.57 -2.04 14.89
CA THR A 44 -4.18 -0.70 14.87
C THR A 44 -5.70 -0.74 15.07
N GLY A 45 -6.32 -1.90 14.83
CA GLY A 45 -7.77 -2.02 14.69
C GLY A 45 -8.34 -1.39 13.42
N ASP A 46 -7.51 -0.78 12.56
CA ASP A 46 -7.95 -0.03 11.39
C ASP A 46 -8.19 -0.96 10.20
N GLY A 47 -9.47 -1.24 9.93
CA GLY A 47 -9.89 -2.03 8.78
C GLY A 47 -9.65 -1.35 7.42
N GLU A 48 -9.41 -0.05 7.41
CA GLU A 48 -9.17 0.75 6.21
C GLU A 48 -7.81 0.42 5.58
N ILE A 49 -6.80 0.08 6.39
CA ILE A 49 -5.47 -0.34 5.88
C ILE A 49 -5.61 -1.49 4.87
N ARG A 50 -6.50 -2.45 5.16
CA ARG A 50 -6.76 -3.57 4.24
C ARG A 50 -7.49 -3.11 2.97
N ARG A 51 -8.41 -2.14 3.07
CA ARG A 51 -9.16 -1.61 1.93
C ARG A 51 -8.23 -0.83 1.00
N LEU A 52 -7.45 0.10 1.54
CA LEU A 52 -6.48 0.89 0.77
C LEU A 52 -5.41 0.01 0.10
N PHE A 53 -4.96 -1.07 0.77
CA PHE A 53 -4.05 -2.02 0.13
C PHE A 53 -4.69 -2.74 -1.09
N ARG A 54 -6.02 -2.95 -1.11
CA ARG A 54 -6.70 -3.50 -2.29
C ARG A 54 -6.68 -2.52 -3.46
N VAL A 55 -6.91 -1.23 -3.20
CA VAL A 55 -6.77 -0.17 -4.21
C VAL A 55 -5.35 -0.15 -4.78
N ALA A 56 -4.32 -0.29 -3.93
CA ALA A 56 -2.94 -0.42 -4.40
C ALA A 56 -2.71 -1.65 -5.30
N CYS A 57 -3.35 -2.80 -5.00
CA CYS A 57 -3.29 -3.98 -5.87
C CYS A 57 -3.97 -3.73 -7.23
N GLU A 58 -5.11 -3.04 -7.25
CA GLU A 58 -5.82 -2.68 -8.48
C GLU A 58 -4.97 -1.72 -9.35
N LEU A 59 -4.25 -0.79 -8.74
CA LEU A 59 -3.27 0.03 -9.45
C LEU A 59 -2.12 -0.80 -10.05
N HIS A 60 -1.64 -1.83 -9.34
CA HIS A 60 -0.62 -2.73 -9.87
C HIS A 60 -1.15 -3.57 -11.04
N GLU A 61 -2.38 -4.06 -10.96
CA GLU A 61 -3.04 -4.76 -12.07
C GLU A 61 -3.22 -3.82 -13.27
N ASN A 62 -3.67 -2.58 -13.03
CA ASN A 62 -3.82 -1.57 -14.08
C ASN A 62 -2.51 -1.18 -14.76
N PHE A 63 -1.35 -1.32 -14.12
CA PHE A 63 -0.07 -1.12 -14.79
C PHE A 63 0.10 -2.07 -15.98
N TYR A 64 -0.37 -3.31 -15.86
CA TYR A 64 -0.30 -4.31 -16.94
C TYR A 64 -1.46 -4.19 -17.93
N GLU A 65 -2.68 -3.98 -17.43
CA GLU A 65 -3.90 -3.99 -18.26
C GLU A 65 -4.16 -2.62 -18.92
N ASN A 66 -3.78 -1.52 -18.25
CA ASN A 66 -3.96 -0.13 -18.67
C ASN A 66 -5.40 0.18 -19.14
N THR A 67 -6.39 -0.34 -18.41
CA THR A 67 -7.82 -0.21 -18.69
C THR A 67 -8.52 0.82 -17.80
N MET A 68 -7.94 1.16 -16.65
CA MET A 68 -8.52 2.11 -15.69
C MET A 68 -8.55 3.53 -16.26
N PRO A 69 -9.71 4.22 -16.22
CA PRO A 69 -9.83 5.62 -16.58
C PRO A 69 -8.91 6.54 -15.76
N ALA A 70 -8.51 7.66 -16.35
CA ALA A 70 -7.60 8.61 -15.71
C ALA A 70 -8.12 9.18 -14.38
N PHE A 71 -9.43 9.41 -14.25
CA PHE A 71 -10.01 9.93 -13.01
C PHE A 71 -9.95 8.89 -11.88
N GLU A 72 -10.21 7.63 -12.17
CA GLU A 72 -10.15 6.53 -11.20
C GLU A 72 -8.70 6.26 -10.76
N VAL A 73 -7.73 6.42 -11.67
CA VAL A 73 -6.31 6.41 -11.29
C VAL A 73 -5.98 7.55 -10.34
N ALA A 74 -6.54 8.75 -10.56
CA ALA A 74 -6.30 9.89 -9.68
C ALA A 74 -6.91 9.66 -8.28
N GLU A 75 -8.17 9.23 -8.19
CA GLU A 75 -8.84 8.91 -6.93
C GLU A 75 -8.11 7.79 -6.17
N SER A 76 -7.64 6.77 -6.89
CA SER A 76 -6.84 5.69 -6.31
C SER A 76 -5.49 6.18 -5.77
N LEU A 77 -4.90 7.21 -6.37
CA LEU A 77 -3.67 7.83 -5.86
C LEU A 77 -3.93 8.64 -4.58
N ASP A 78 -5.07 9.32 -4.48
CA ASP A 78 -5.49 9.98 -3.24
C ASP A 78 -5.63 8.94 -2.11
N ASP A 79 -6.18 7.76 -2.40
CA ASP A 79 -6.23 6.63 -1.45
C ASP A 79 -4.82 6.14 -1.05
N ILE A 80 -3.85 6.15 -1.96
CA ILE A 80 -2.44 5.83 -1.63
C ILE A 80 -1.86 6.87 -0.67
N GLU A 81 -2.16 8.15 -0.85
CA GLU A 81 -1.71 9.20 0.08
C GLU A 81 -2.29 8.98 1.49
N VAL A 82 -3.57 8.62 1.59
CA VAL A 82 -4.20 8.25 2.87
C VAL A 82 -3.50 7.04 3.50
N MET A 83 -3.19 6.01 2.71
CA MET A 83 -2.49 4.82 3.20
C MET A 83 -1.11 5.16 3.74
N VAL A 84 -0.33 5.94 3.01
CA VAL A 84 1.00 6.39 3.44
C VAL A 84 0.86 7.22 4.72
N GLY A 85 -0.08 8.16 4.79
CA GLY A 85 -0.34 8.96 5.98
C GLY A 85 -0.69 8.15 7.23
N LYS A 86 -1.36 7.00 7.07
CA LYS A 86 -1.65 6.08 8.19
C LYS A 86 -0.45 5.27 8.64
N LEU A 87 0.43 4.88 7.72
CA LEU A 87 1.58 4.02 8.02
C LEU A 87 2.82 4.82 8.44
N LEU A 88 2.96 6.06 7.99
CA LEU A 88 4.10 6.92 8.29
C LEU A 88 4.30 7.15 9.82
N PRO A 89 3.26 7.39 10.64
CA PRO A 89 3.42 7.52 12.09
C PRO A 89 3.91 6.25 12.78
N LEU A 90 3.72 5.08 12.16
CA LEU A 90 4.25 3.82 12.70
C LEU A 90 5.77 3.74 12.57
N LEU A 91 6.38 4.61 11.74
CA LEU A 91 7.83 4.68 11.60
C LEU A 91 8.52 5.41 12.76
N ASN A 92 7.80 6.26 13.50
CA ASN A 92 8.36 7.09 14.56
C ASN A 92 8.11 6.52 15.96
N GLN A 93 7.55 5.32 16.05
CA GLN A 93 7.27 4.62 17.31
C GLN A 93 8.34 3.54 17.49
N ALA A 94 9.52 3.94 17.96
CA ALA A 94 10.61 3.07 18.41
C ALA A 94 10.81 3.21 19.92
#